data_AF-A0A832B9E7-F1
#
_entry.id   AF-A0A832B9E7-F1
#
_cell.length_a   1.000
_cell.length_b   1.000
_cell.length_c   1.000
_cell.angle_alpha   90.00
_cell.angle_beta   90.00
_cell.angle_gamma   90.00
#
_symmetry.space_group_name_H-M   'P 1'
#
loop_
_entity.id
_entity.type
_entity.pdbx_description
1 polymer ?
#
loop_
_entity_poly.entity_id
_entity_poly.type
_entity_poly.pdbx_seq_one_letter_code
_entity_poly.pdbx_strand_id
1 'polypeptide(L)' 'MNAVRIGTRGSALALAQARWVAQRLQSAHPGLHVELV' A
#
# COMPACT_ATOMS: atom_id res chain seq x y z
N MET A 1 -16.92 -0.63 -0.26
CA MET A 1 -16.03 0.55 -0.16
C MET A 1 -15.03 0.34 0.98
N ASN A 2 -14.04 -0.54 0.81
CA ASN A 2 -12.96 -0.70 1.79
C ASN A 2 -11.64 -0.44 1.07
N ALA A 3 -11.24 0.83 1.01
CA ALA A 3 -9.98 1.26 0.40
C ALA A 3 -9.09 1.90 1.47
N VAL A 4 -7.83 1.47 1.53
CA VAL A 4 -6.80 2.03 2.42
C VAL A 4 -5.84 2.86 1.57
N ARG A 5 -5.62 4.12 1.99
CA ARG A 5 -4.65 5.02 1.36
C ARG A 5 -3.36 5.04 2.17
N ILE A 6 -2.23 4.81 1.50
CA ILE A 6 -0.89 4.84 2.10
C ILE A 6 -0.17 6.08 1.60
N GLY A 7 -0.06 7.09 2.45
CA GLY A 7 0.81 8.24 2.22
C GLY A 7 2.28 7.86 2.39
N THR A 8 3.14 8.22 1.44
CA THR A 8 4.59 7.95 1.56
C THR A 8 5.46 9.09 1.03
N ARG A 9 6.75 9.08 1.35
CA ARG A 9 7.72 10.01 0.74
C ARG A 9 8.05 9.54 -0.68
N GLY A 10 8.39 10.47 -1.58
CA GLY A 10 8.70 10.15 -2.99
C GLY A 10 10.07 9.51 -3.24
N SER A 11 10.87 9.23 -2.20
CA SER A 11 12.17 8.59 -2.40
C SER A 11 12.00 7.14 -2.85
N ALA A 12 12.96 6.62 -3.63
CA ALA A 12 12.89 5.26 -4.16
C ALA A 12 12.69 4.19 -3.06
N LEU A 13 13.37 4.36 -1.92
CA LEU A 13 13.24 3.47 -0.77
C LEU A 13 11.85 3.54 -0.15
N ALA A 14 11.31 4.75 0.07
CA ALA A 14 10.01 4.93 0.70
C ALA A 14 8.86 4.39 -0.19
N LEU A 15 8.97 4.54 -1.50
CA LEU A 15 8.05 3.92 -2.45
C LEU A 15 8.14 2.39 -2.45
N ALA A 16 9.35 1.82 -2.36
CA ALA A 16 9.53 0.38 -2.26
C ALA A 16 8.90 -0.18 -0.98
N GLN A 17 9.11 0.50 0.15
CA GLN A 17 8.50 0.14 1.43
C GLN A 17 6.97 0.21 1.37
N ALA A 18 6.40 1.29 0.84
CA ALA A 18 4.95 1.46 0.72
C ALA A 18 4.32 0.38 -0.17
N ARG A 19 4.96 0.04 -1.29
CA ARG A 19 4.52 -1.06 -2.17
C ARG A 19 4.56 -2.41 -1.46
N TRP A 20 5.62 -2.68 -0.71
CA TRP A 20 5.74 -3.93 0.06
C TRP A 20 4.61 -4.04 1.09
N VAL A 21 4.33 -2.98 1.85
CA VAL A 21 3.20 -2.97 2.81
C VAL A 21 1.87 -3.19 2.10
N ALA A 22 1.62 -2.50 0.98
CA ALA A 22 0.39 -2.65 0.20
C ALA A 22 0.16 -4.11 -0.24
N GLN A 23 1.20 -4.78 -0.74
CA GLN A 23 1.13 -6.18 -1.13
C GLN A 23 0.76 -7.09 0.05
N ARG A 24 1.39 -6.88 1.21
CA ARG A 24 1.10 -7.66 2.42
C ARG A 24 -0.34 -7.49 2.88
N LEU A 25 -0.87 -6.27 2.84
CA LEU A 25 -2.26 -5.98 3.17
C LEU A 25 -3.23 -6.68 2.22
N GLN A 26 -2.97 -6.62 0.91
CA GLN A 26 -3.81 -7.28 -0.09
C GLN A 26 -3.77 -8.81 0.03
N SER A 27 -2.60 -9.40 0.36
CA SER A 27 -2.48 -10.84 0.61
C SER A 27 -3.23 -11.29 1.86
N ALA A 28 -3.19 -10.50 2.94
CA ALA A 28 -3.87 -10.82 4.20
C ALA A 28 -5.39 -10.59 4.12
N HIS A 29 -5.84 -9.66 3.28
CA HIS A 29 -7.25 -9.31 3.12
C HIS A 29 -7.66 -9.36 1.64
N PRO A 30 -7.98 -10.56 1.11
CA PRO A 30 -8.47 -10.69 -0.26
C PRO A 30 -9.71 -9.83 -0.49
N GLY A 31 -9.60 -8.85 -1.39
CA GLY A 31 -10.66 -7.86 -1.68
C GLY A 31 -10.42 -6.47 -1.10
N LEU A 32 -9.37 -6.26 -0.30
CA LEU A 32 -8.96 -4.93 0.16
C LEU A 32 -8.31 -4.14 -0.98
N HIS A 33 -8.84 -2.94 -1.26
CA HIS A 33 -8.21 -2.03 -2.21
C HIS A 33 -7.16 -1.17 -1.50
N VAL A 34 -5.98 -0.99 -2.10
CA VAL A 34 -4.90 -0.17 -1.53
C VAL A 34 -4.40 0.79 -2.59
N GLU A 35 -4.33 2.07 -2.22
CA GLU A 35 -3.87 3.17 -3.06
C GLU A 35 -2.67 3.86 -2.39
N LEU A 36 -1.61 4.14 -3.14
CA LEU A 36 -0.48 4.93 -2.66
C LEU A 36 -0.71 6.40 -3.03
N VAL A 37 -0.52 7.31 -2.07
CA VAL A 37 -0.70 8.77 -2.21
C VAL A 37 0.60 9.50 -1.89
#